data_AF-A0A087CUA7-F1
#
_entry.id   AF-A0A087CUA7-F1
#
_cell.length_a   1.000
_cell.length_b   1.000
_cell.length_c   1.000
_cell.angle_alpha   90.00
_cell.angle_beta   90.00
_cell.angle_gamma   90.00
#
_symmetry.space_group_name_H-M   'P 1'
#
loop_
_entity.id
_entity.type
_entity.pdbx_description
1 polymer ?
#
loop_
_entity_poly.entity_id
_entity_poly.type
_entity_poly.pdbx_seq_one_letter_code
_entity_poly.pdbx_strand_id
1 'polypeptide(L)' 'MPDADSESQRETPAPLTARFPELAELDGLDDDQRIAAFQQVLDALQQDLNESRDI' A
#
# COMPACT_ATOMS: atom_id res chain seq x y z
N MET A 1 -33.82 -5.01 -10.77
CA MET A 1 -32.82 -5.11 -9.69
C MET A 1 -31.74 -6.09 -10.14
N PRO A 2 -30.54 -5.61 -10.51
CA PRO A 2 -29.34 -6.42 -10.45
C PRO A 2 -28.31 -5.78 -9.51
N ASP A 3 -28.01 -6.48 -8.42
CA ASP A 3 -26.84 -6.29 -7.58
C ASP A 3 -25.67 -7.08 -8.22
N ALA A 4 -24.74 -6.39 -8.88
CA ALA A 4 -23.58 -7.04 -9.52
C ALA A 4 -22.30 -6.17 -9.54
N ASP A 5 -22.25 -5.07 -8.78
CA ASP A 5 -21.04 -4.25 -8.61
C ASP A 5 -20.24 -4.61 -7.34
N SER A 6 -20.52 -5.75 -6.71
CA SER A 6 -19.95 -6.12 -5.41
C SER A 6 -18.52 -6.68 -5.45
N GLU A 7 -17.86 -6.88 -6.59
CA GLU A 7 -16.59 -7.66 -6.58
C GLU A 7 -15.40 -7.13 -7.39
N SER A 8 -15.53 -6.13 -8.26
CA SER A 8 -14.42 -5.71 -9.15
C SER A 8 -13.73 -4.39 -8.80
N GLN A 9 -14.28 -3.56 -7.91
CA GLN A 9 -13.58 -2.35 -7.47
C GLN A 9 -12.54 -2.66 -6.35
N ARG A 10 -11.78 -3.74 -6.48
CA ARG A 10 -10.48 -3.88 -5.80
C ARG A 10 -9.36 -3.15 -6.56
N GLU A 11 -9.71 -2.38 -7.58
CA GLU A 11 -8.82 -1.56 -8.41
C GLU A 11 -8.47 -0.20 -7.78
N THR A 12 -7.95 -0.20 -6.56
CA THR A 12 -7.11 0.93 -6.12
C THR A 12 -5.73 0.48 -5.66
N PRO A 13 -4.91 -0.21 -6.48
CA PRO A 13 -3.47 -0.23 -6.24
C PRO A 13 -2.80 1.11 -6.61
N ALA A 14 -3.46 1.98 -7.40
CA ALA A 14 -2.82 3.13 -8.05
C ALA A 14 -2.29 4.27 -7.16
N PRO A 15 -2.93 4.72 -6.06
CA PRO A 15 -2.43 5.89 -5.33
C PRO A 15 -1.22 5.57 -4.43
N LEU A 16 -1.14 4.35 -3.90
CA LEU A 16 -0.06 3.94 -3.00
C LEU A 16 1.18 3.46 -3.77
N THR A 17 1.01 2.71 -4.86
CA THR A 17 2.15 2.33 -5.74
C THR A 17 2.76 3.54 -6.45
N ALA A 18 2.00 4.62 -6.69
CA ALA A 18 2.55 5.88 -7.21
C ALA A 18 3.45 6.62 -6.19
N ARG A 19 3.16 6.50 -4.88
CA ARG A 19 3.97 7.08 -3.80
C ARG A 19 5.11 6.16 -3.36
N PHE A 20 4.90 4.85 -3.49
CA PHE A 20 5.82 3.80 -3.07
C PHE A 20 5.93 2.77 -4.20
N PRO A 21 6.81 3.00 -5.20
CA PRO A 21 6.97 2.08 -6.33
C PRO A 21 7.43 0.69 -5.89
N GLU A 22 8.07 0.59 -4.73
CA GLU A 22 8.43 -0.68 -4.07
C GLU A 22 7.20 -1.58 -3.84
N LEU A 23 6.01 -1.00 -3.67
CA LEU A 23 4.76 -1.75 -3.54
C LEU A 23 4.28 -2.37 -4.87
N ALA A 24 4.74 -1.83 -6.01
CA ALA A 24 4.38 -2.33 -7.34
C ALA A 24 5.25 -3.54 -7.72
N GLU A 25 6.46 -3.64 -7.17
CA GLU A 25 7.37 -4.77 -7.37
C GLU A 25 7.03 -5.98 -6.47
N LEU A 26 6.07 -5.81 -5.55
CA LEU A 26 5.63 -6.85 -4.61
C LEU A 26 4.96 -8.06 -5.24
N ASP A 27 4.35 -7.91 -6.42
CA ASP A 27 3.65 -9.01 -7.08
C ASP A 27 4.60 -10.18 -7.43
N GLY A 28 5.89 -9.89 -7.61
CA GLY A 28 6.94 -10.88 -7.89
C GLY A 28 7.75 -11.37 -6.68
N LEU A 29 7.47 -10.87 -5.46
CA LEU A 29 8.24 -11.17 -4.26
C LEU A 29 7.59 -12.27 -3.39
N ASP A 30 8.39 -13.07 -2.71
CA ASP A 30 7.91 -14.02 -1.70
C ASP A 30 7.18 -13.30 -0.55
N ASP A 31 6.27 -14.00 0.14
CA ASP A 31 5.44 -13.41 1.20
C ASP A 31 6.26 -12.68 2.28
N ASP A 32 7.39 -13.24 2.71
CA ASP A 32 8.29 -12.61 3.68
C ASP A 32 8.91 -11.31 3.15
N GLN A 33 9.31 -11.28 1.88
CA GLN A 33 9.86 -10.10 1.22
C GLN A 33 8.79 -9.03 1.01
N ARG A 34 7.57 -9.47 0.70
CA ARG A 34 6.38 -8.62 0.60
C ARG A 34 6.08 -7.93 1.93
N ILE A 35 6.05 -8.70 3.01
CA ILE A 35 5.80 -8.20 4.35
C ILE A 35 6.88 -7.21 4.78
N ALA A 36 8.15 -7.50 4.50
CA ALA A 36 9.26 -6.59 4.83
C ALA A 36 9.15 -5.23 4.11
N ALA A 37 8.82 -5.24 2.81
CA ALA A 37 8.62 -4.01 2.05
C ALA A 37 7.38 -3.22 2.53
N PHE A 38 6.28 -3.90 2.86
CA PHE A 38 5.13 -3.24 3.48
C PHE A 38 5.48 -2.62 4.84
N GLN A 39 6.27 -3.32 5.67
CA GLN A 39 6.72 -2.79 6.96
C GLN A 39 7.57 -1.53 6.79
N GLN A 40 8.50 -1.49 5.83
CA GLN A 40 9.30 -0.31 5.52
C GLN A 40 8.43 0.90 5.15
N VAL A 41 7.45 0.69 4.27
CA VAL A 41 6.53 1.76 3.85
C VAL A 41 5.69 2.26 5.02
N LEU A 42 5.20 1.35 5.88
CA LEU A 42 4.43 1.71 7.08
C LEU A 42 5.27 2.49 8.11
N ASP A 43 6.53 2.12 8.30
CA ASP A 43 7.45 2.79 9.22
C ASP A 43 7.72 4.24 8.74
N ALA A 44 8.00 4.40 7.45
CA ALA A 44 8.20 5.71 6.82
C ALA A 44 6.95 6.60 6.92
N LEU A 45 5.75 6.04 6.70
CA LEU A 45 4.48 6.74 6.89
C LEU A 45 4.22 7.11 8.35
N GLN A 46 4.55 6.23 9.28
CA GLN A 46 4.40 6.50 10.72
C GLN A 46 5.36 7.61 11.17
N GLN A 47 6.59 7.62 10.65
CA GLN A 47 7.56 8.66 10.92
C GLN A 47 7.09 10.02 10.37
N ASP A 48 6.64 10.08 9.11
CA ASP A 48 6.08 11.29 8.48
C ASP A 48 4.89 11.85 9.25
N LEU A 49 3.98 10.97 9.71
CA LEU A 49 2.85 11.35 10.55
C LEU A 49 3.28 11.83 11.94
N ASN A 50 4.32 11.22 12.52
CA ASN A 50 4.84 11.64 13.82
C ASN A 50 5.56 12.99 13.74
N GLU A 51 6.36 13.21 12.68
CA GLU A 51 6.99 14.50 12.39
C GLU A 51 5.93 15.57 12.13
N SER A 52 4.88 15.27 11.36
CA SER A 52 3.76 16.19 11.13
C SER A 52 2.92 16.50 12.38
N ARG A 53 2.99 15.65 13.43
CA ARG A 53 2.25 15.83 14.70
C ARG A 53 3.05 16.60 15.75
N ASP A 54 4.37 16.72 15.57
CA ASP A 54 5.27 17.44 16.47
C ASP A 54 5.41 18.95 16.11
N ILE A 55 4.76 19.38 15.01
CA ILE A 55 4.68 20.77 14.51
C ILE A 55 3.36 21.41 14.92
#